data_AF-A0A3D0TIY0-F1
#
_entry.id   AF-A0A3D0TIY0-F1
#
_cell.length_a   1.000
_cell.length_b   1.000
_cell.length_c   1.000
_cell.angle_alpha   90.00
_cell.angle_beta   90.00
_cell.angle_gamma   90.00
#
_symmetry.space_group_name_H-M   'P 1'
#
loop_
_entity.id
_entity.type
_entity.pdbx_description
1 polymer ?
#
loop_
_entity_poly.entity_id
_entity_poly.type
_entity_poly.pdbx_seq_one_letter_code
_entity_poly.pdbx_strand_id
1 'polypeptide(L)' 'MPDARNHGESPHAETMSYKEMAEDVVCFLDNNGLERIMLLGHSMGGKTAMQVALRFPERV' A
#
# COMPACT_ATOMS: atom_id res chain seq x y z
N MET A 1 -11.32 3.96 3.44
CA MET A 1 -9.87 3.76 3.69
C MET A 1 -9.66 2.25 3.68
N PRO A 2 -8.84 1.69 2.77
CA PRO A 2 -8.64 0.25 2.72
C PRO A 2 -7.91 -0.23 3.98
N ASP A 3 -8.24 -1.43 4.43
CA ASP A 3 -7.49 -2.09 5.50
C ASP A 3 -6.15 -2.62 4.95
N ALA A 4 -5.10 -2.58 5.75
CA ALA A 4 -3.81 -3.18 5.37
C ALA A 4 -3.89 -4.72 5.44
N ARG A 5 -3.01 -5.44 4.72
CA ARG A 5 -2.83 -6.89 4.93
C ARG A 5 -2.71 -7.22 6.42
N ASN A 6 -3.28 -8.35 6.83
CA ASN A 6 -3.34 -8.80 8.23
C ASN A 6 -4.10 -7.85 9.20
N HIS A 7 -4.93 -6.95 8.68
CA HIS A 7 -5.77 -6.06 9.47
C HIS A 7 -7.19 -6.01 8.88
N GLY A 8 -8.19 -5.88 9.76
CA GLY A 8 -9.59 -5.65 9.36
C GLY A 8 -10.11 -6.70 8.38
N GLU A 9 -10.70 -6.24 7.28
CA GLU A 9 -11.29 -7.09 6.25
C GLU A 9 -10.33 -7.48 5.12
N SER A 10 -9.09 -6.97 5.14
CA SER A 10 -8.09 -7.33 4.13
C SER A 10 -7.58 -8.76 4.33
N PRO A 11 -7.20 -9.46 3.24
CA PRO A 11 -6.66 -10.80 3.32
C PRO A 11 -5.48 -10.90 4.29
N HIS A 12 -5.39 -12.05 4.94
CA HIS A 12 -4.27 -12.38 5.80
C HIS A 12 -3.21 -13.15 5.00
N ALA A 13 -1.95 -12.90 5.33
CA ALA A 13 -0.78 -13.50 4.70
C ALA A 13 0.26 -13.84 5.77
N GLU A 14 1.06 -14.88 5.52
CA GLU A 14 2.10 -15.34 6.45
C GLU A 14 3.20 -14.29 6.66
N THR A 15 3.39 -13.39 5.70
CA THR A 15 4.43 -12.35 5.70
C THR A 15 3.86 -10.94 5.62
N MET A 16 4.55 -10.00 6.27
CA MET A 16 4.17 -8.60 6.33
C MET A 16 5.39 -7.67 6.37
N SER A 17 6.11 -7.58 5.26
CA SER A 17 7.15 -6.57 5.05
C SER A 17 6.57 -5.30 4.41
N TYR A 18 7.22 -4.16 4.63
CA TYR A 18 6.80 -2.90 3.98
C TYR A 18 6.90 -2.96 2.45
N LYS A 19 7.78 -3.83 1.92
CA LYS A 19 7.91 -4.09 0.49
C LYS A 19 6.60 -4.66 -0.05
N GLU A 20 6.09 -5.71 0.58
CA GLU A 20 4.87 -6.39 0.16
C GLU A 20 3.63 -5.52 0.43
N MET A 21 3.60 -4.77 1.54
CA MET A 21 2.53 -3.81 1.78
C MET A 21 2.45 -2.71 0.71
N ALA A 22 3.58 -2.24 0.18
CA ALA A 22 3.59 -1.28 -0.92
C ALA A 22 3.06 -1.89 -2.23
N GLU A 23 3.34 -3.17 -2.47
CA GLU A 23 2.80 -3.93 -3.61
C GLU A 23 1.29 -4.09 -3.50
N ASP A 24 0.73 -4.31 -2.30
CA ASP A 24 -0.72 -4.33 -2.11
C ASP A 24 -1.39 -3.00 -2.41
N VAL A 25 -0.74 -1.89 -2.02
CA VAL A 25 -1.27 -0.55 -2.36
C VAL A 25 -1.33 -0.40 -3.87
N VAL A 26 -0.25 -0.72 -4.59
CA VAL A 26 -0.22 -0.65 -6.05
C VAL A 26 -1.26 -1.57 -6.70
N CYS A 27 -1.38 -2.81 -6.22
CA CYS A 27 -2.39 -3.76 -6.69
C CYS A 27 -3.81 -3.21 -6.45
N PHE A 28 -4.07 -2.61 -5.28
CA PHE A 28 -5.33 -1.95 -5.00
C PHE A 28 -5.60 -0.80 -5.97
N LEU A 29 -4.60 0.04 -6.25
CA LEU A 29 -4.75 1.14 -7.20
C LEU A 29 -5.06 0.63 -8.61
N ASP A 30 -4.35 -0.40 -9.09
CA ASP A 30 -4.56 -1.00 -10.42
C ASP A 30 -5.98 -1.57 -10.56
N ASN A 31 -6.44 -2.31 -9.55
CA ASN A 31 -7.79 -2.90 -9.52
C ASN A 31 -8.90 -1.85 -9.51
N ASN A 32 -8.59 -0.61 -9.11
CA ASN A 32 -9.54 0.51 -9.08
C ASN A 32 -9.31 1.53 -10.21
N GLY A 33 -8.39 1.27 -11.15
CA GLY A 33 -8.09 2.17 -12.26
C GLY A 33 -7.46 3.51 -11.83
N LEU A 34 -6.75 3.52 -10.71
CA LEU A 34 -6.09 4.72 -10.16
C LEU A 34 -4.62 4.76 -10.57
N GLU A 35 -4.30 5.61 -11.55
CA GLU A 35 -2.94 5.70 -12.08
C GLU A 35 -1.98 6.39 -11.09
N ARG A 36 -2.37 7.53 -10.51
CA ARG A 36 -1.55 8.31 -9.57
C ARG A 36 -2.42 8.94 -8.49
N ILE A 37 -1.96 8.89 -7.23
CA ILE A 37 -2.72 9.39 -6.08
C ILE A 37 -1.86 10.20 -5.10
N MET A 38 -2.50 11.01 -4.25
CA MET A 38 -1.85 11.48 -3.02
C MET A 38 -1.98 10.38 -1.96
N LEU A 39 -0.85 9.89 -1.45
CA LEU A 39 -0.82 8.81 -0.46
C LEU A 39 -0.40 9.35 0.91
N LEU A 40 -1.28 9.19 1.90
CA LEU A 40 -1.04 9.58 3.29
C LEU A 40 -1.08 8.36 4.20
N GLY A 41 -0.13 8.27 5.15
CA GLY A 41 -0.12 7.21 6.14
C GLY A 41 0.55 7.62 7.45
N HIS A 42 0.10 7.04 8.55
CA HIS A 42 0.65 7.23 9.90
C HIS A 42 1.37 5.96 10.40
N SER A 43 2.51 6.12 11.07
CA SER A 43 3.31 5.01 11.63
C SER A 43 3.59 3.92 10.59
N MET A 44 3.00 2.73 10.74
CA MET A 44 3.09 1.62 9.77
C MET A 44 2.62 2.05 8.37
N GLY A 45 1.51 2.78 8.28
CA GLY A 45 1.01 3.32 7.02
C GLY A 45 1.96 4.36 6.41
N GLY A 46 2.65 5.14 7.25
CA GLY A 46 3.64 6.12 6.79
C GLY A 46 4.86 5.44 6.15
N LYS A 47 5.38 4.39 6.79
CA LYS A 47 6.49 3.58 6.23
C LYS A 47 6.08 2.89 4.94
N THR A 48 4.82 2.45 4.84
CA THR A 48 4.26 1.87 3.61
C THR A 48 4.20 2.91 2.50
N ALA A 49 3.69 4.12 2.80
CA ALA A 49 3.64 5.22 1.85
C ALA A 49 5.04 5.61 1.35
N MET A 50 6.04 5.66 2.24
CA MET A 50 7.44 5.87 1.86
C MET A 50 7.96 4.76 0.93
N GLN A 51 7.62 3.50 1.19
CA GLN A 51 8.01 2.39 0.31
C GLN A 51 7.33 2.46 -1.06
N VAL A 52 6.07 2.88 -1.13
CA VAL A 52 5.39 3.14 -2.42
C VAL A 52 6.14 4.23 -3.19
N ALA A 53 6.43 5.37 -2.56
CA ALA A 53 7.14 6.47 -3.20
C ALA A 53 8.54 6.09 -3.71
N LEU A 54 9.27 5.24 -2.98
CA LEU A 54 10.61 4.81 -3.37
C LEU A 54 10.61 3.78 -4.51
N ARG A 55 9.60 2.91 -4.56
CA ARG A 55 9.59 1.77 -5.50
C ARG A 55 8.71 1.99 -6.73
N PHE A 56 7.68 2.84 -6.59
CA PHE A 56 6.68 3.14 -7.59
C PHE A 56 6.44 4.67 -7.63
N PRO A 57 7.49 5.48 -7.89
CA PRO A 57 7.41 6.94 -7.81
C PRO A 57 6.37 7.54 -8.78
N GLU A 58 6.04 6.86 -9.87
CA GLU A 58 5.01 7.26 -10.82
C GLU A 58 3.58 7.19 -10.25
N ARG A 59 3.38 6.47 -9.14
CA ARG A 59 2.08 6.22 -8.51
C ARG A 59 1.69 7.27 -7.46
N VAL A 60 2.64 8.12 -7.03
CA VAL A 60 2.43 9.15 -6.00
C VAL A 60 3.01 10.51 -6.37
#